data_AF-A0A2V8WQX2-F1
#
_entry.id   AF-A0A2V8WQX2-F1
#
_cell.length_a   1.000
_cell.length_b   1.000
_cell.length_c   1.000
_cell.angle_alpha   90.00
_cell.angle_beta   90.00
_cell.angle_gamma   90.00
#
_symmetry.space_group_name_H-M   'P 1'
#
loop_
_entity.id
_entity.type
_entity.pdbx_description
1 polymer ?
#
loop_
_entity_poly.entity_id
_entity_poly.type
_entity_poly.pdbx_seq_one_letter_code
_entity_poly.pdbx_strand_id
1 'polypeptide(L)' 'MGEFSIFHWLVVLAVILIFFGGKRIPEIMKGFGEGIRSFKDGMAGTSQTPAPPAQVPPAEKPSEEKK' A
#
# COMPACT_ATOMS: atom_id res chain seq x y z
N MET A 1 -26.69 22.02 5.35
CA MET A 1 -25.23 21.81 5.29
C MET A 1 -24.83 20.78 6.35
N GLY A 2 -24.90 19.49 6.04
CA GLY A 2 -24.69 18.40 7.00
C GLY A 2 -25.36 17.07 6.63
N GLU A 3 -25.84 16.93 5.38
CA GLU A 3 -26.81 15.89 5.02
C GLU A 3 -26.22 14.51 4.73
N PHE A 4 -24.90 14.35 4.69
CA PHE A 4 -24.29 13.04 4.43
C PHE A 4 -23.13 12.79 5.39
N SER A 5 -23.48 12.78 6.68
CA SER A 5 -22.63 12.38 7.80
C SER A 5 -21.81 11.12 7.47
N ILE A 6 -20.64 11.00 8.09
CA ILE A 6 -19.76 9.81 8.05
C ILE A 6 -20.55 8.50 8.22
N PHE A 7 -21.65 8.54 8.99
CA PHE A 7 -22.59 7.43 9.14
C PHE A 7 -23.21 6.93 7.82
N HIS A 8 -23.58 7.82 6.89
CA HIS A 8 -24.11 7.44 5.59
C HIS A 8 -23.07 6.64 4.78
N TRP A 9 -21.83 7.13 4.73
CA TRP A 9 -20.73 6.44 4.08
C TRP A 9 -20.42 5.07 4.71
N LEU A 10 -20.52 4.97 6.04
CA LEU A 10 -20.34 3.72 6.78
C LEU A 10 -21.41 2.68 6.42
N VAL A 11 -22.69 3.12 6.35
CA VAL A 11 -23.82 2.26 5.95
C VAL A 11 -23.68 1.80 4.50
N VAL A 12 -23.29 2.70 3.59
CA VAL A 12 -23.05 2.35 2.17
C VAL A 12 -21.92 1.33 2.04
N LEU A 13 -20.79 1.53 2.74
CA LEU A 13 -19.70 0.55 2.76
C LEU A 13 -20.16 -0.82 3.28
N ALA A 14 -20.95 -0.84 4.36
CA ALA A 14 -21.47 -2.07 4.93
C ALA A 14 -22.36 -2.83 3.94
N VAL A 15 -23.25 -2.13 3.22
CA VAL A 15 -24.12 -2.75 2.19
C VAL A 15 -23.28 -3.34 1.06
N ILE A 16 -22.26 -2.62 0.57
CA ILE A 16 -21.36 -3.10 -0.49
C ILE A 16 -20.59 -4.33 -0.01
N LEU A 17 -20.07 -4.31 1.22
CA LEU A 17 -19.37 -5.44 1.84
C LEU A 17 -20.26 -6.68 1.97
N ILE A 18 -21.54 -6.51 2.29
CA ILE A 18 -22.50 -7.62 2.39
C ILE A 18 -22.83 -8.18 1.01
N PHE A 19 -23.06 -7.33 0.01
CA PHE A 19 -23.38 -7.77 -1.36
C PHE A 19 -22.21 -8.43 -2.08
N PHE A 20 -21.01 -7.84 -1.99
CA PHE A 20 -19.81 -8.37 -2.64
C PHE A 20 -19.13 -9.46 -1.79
N GLY A 21 -19.43 -9.52 -0.49
CA GLY A 21 -18.78 -10.38 0.47
C GLY A 21 -17.36 -9.90 0.82
N GLY A 22 -16.96 -10.08 2.09
CA GLY A 22 -15.64 -9.65 2.57
C GLY A 22 -14.43 -10.34 1.90
N LYS A 23 -14.64 -11.41 1.12
CA LYS A 23 -13.59 -12.12 0.37
C LYS A 23 -13.24 -11.49 -0.98
N ARG A 24 -14.18 -10.80 -1.65
CA ARG A 24 -13.95 -10.26 -3.00
C ARG A 24 -13.17 -8.95 -2.99
N ILE A 25 -13.41 -8.08 -2.00
CA ILE A 25 -12.71 -6.80 -1.87
C ILE A 25 -11.18 -6.98 -1.76
N PRO A 26 -10.63 -7.83 -0.86
CA PRO A 26 -9.18 -7.99 -0.76
C PRO A 26 -8.56 -8.66 -1.99
N GLU A 27 -9.29 -9.55 -2.67
CA GLU A 27 -8.84 -10.20 -3.91
C GLU A 27 -8.67 -9.17 -5.05
N ILE A 28 -9.66 -8.30 -5.24
CA ILE A 28 -9.63 -7.23 -6.25
C ILE A 28 -8.61 -6.16 -5.86
N MET A 29 -8.55 -5.78 -4.59
CA MET A 29 -7.62 -4.77 -4.08
C MET A 29 -6.16 -5.24 -4.20
N LYS A 30 -5.89 -6.54 -4.07
CA LYS A 30 -4.55 -7.10 -4.28
C LYS A 30 -4.13 -7.01 -5.75
N GLY A 31 -5.00 -7.41 -6.69
CA GLY A 31 -4.72 -7.28 -8.13
C GLY A 31 -4.60 -5.82 -8.59
N PHE A 32 -5.47 -4.95 -8.10
CA PHE A 32 -5.43 -3.51 -8.39
C PHE A 32 -4.20 -2.83 -7.76
N GLY A 33 -3.84 -3.22 -6.55
CA GLY A 33 -2.66 -2.72 -5.84
C GLY A 33 -1.35 -3.09 -6.53
N GLU A 34 -1.22 -4.32 -7.04
CA GLU A 34 -0.08 -4.70 -7.87
C GLU A 34 -0.02 -3.89 -9.17
N GLY A 35 -1.16 -3.67 -9.85
CA GLY A 35 -1.21 -2.84 -11.06
C GLY A 35 -0.77 -1.38 -10.81
N ILE A 36 -1.26 -0.76 -9.74
CA ILE A 36 -0.82 0.59 -9.34
C ILE A 36 0.67 0.59 -8.97
N ARG A 37 1.17 -0.44 -8.29
CA ARG A 37 2.57 -0.53 -7.89
C ARG A 37 3.48 -0.66 -9.10
N SER A 38 3.17 -1.53 -10.05
CA SER A 38 3.91 -1.66 -11.31
C SER A 38 3.83 -0.39 -12.16
N PHE A 39 2.68 0.29 -12.17
CA PHE A 39 2.55 1.59 -12.84
C PHE A 39 3.43 2.66 -12.17
N LYS A 40 3.45 2.71 -10.83
CA LYS A 40 4.29 3.65 -10.08
C LYS A 40 5.77 3.34 -10.24
N ASP A 41 6.17 2.08 -10.19
CA ASP A 41 7.56 1.66 -10.36
C ASP A 41 8.04 1.92 -11.80
N GLY A 42 7.20 1.68 -12.81
CA GLY A 42 7.50 2.01 -14.21
C GLY A 42 7.58 3.52 -14.47
N MET A 43 6.71 4.31 -13.84
CA MET A 43 6.73 5.77 -13.93
C MET A 43 7.87 6.40 -13.11
N ALA A 44 8.24 5.79 -11.98
CA ALA A 44 9.39 6.19 -11.15
C ALA A 44 10.74 5.78 -11.78
N GLY A 45 10.76 4.71 -12.57
CA GLY A 45 11.93 4.28 -13.35
C GLY A 45 12.39 5.29 -14.41
N THR A 46 11.55 6.26 -14.77
CA THR A 46 11.94 7.43 -15.59
C THR A 46 12.68 8.52 -14.80
N SER A 47 12.75 8.44 -13.46
CA SER A 47 13.34 9.52 -12.64
C SER A 47 14.31 9.11 -11.54
N GLN A 48 14.57 7.83 -11.25
CA GLN A 48 15.58 7.47 -10.24
C GLN A 48 16.45 6.26 -10.60
N THR A 49 17.76 6.52 -10.66
CA THR A 49 18.88 5.60 -10.40
C THR A 49 18.53 4.58 -9.30
N PRO A 50 18.92 3.30 -9.45
CA PRO A 50 18.52 2.23 -8.53
C PRO A 50 19.13 2.44 -7.14
N ALA A 51 18.32 2.87 -6.18
CA ALA A 51 18.61 2.67 -4.77
C ALA A 51 17.92 1.36 -4.31
N PRO A 52 18.66 0.35 -3.81
CA PRO A 52 18.08 -0.86 -3.23
C PRO A 52 17.08 -0.53 -2.12
N PRO A 53 16.04 -1.36 -1.92
CA PRO A 53 14.98 -1.09 -0.97
C PRO A 53 15.54 -0.96 0.44
N ALA A 54 15.25 0.16 1.08
CA ALA A 54 15.45 0.40 2.50
C ALA A 54 14.70 -0.66 3.32
N GLN A 55 15.36 -1.79 3.55
CA GLN A 55 15.20 -2.56 4.76
C GLN A 55 15.83 -1.72 5.87
N VAL A 56 14.96 -1.22 6.75
CA VAL A 56 15.24 -0.74 8.12
C VAL A 56 16.70 -0.88 8.61
N PRO A 57 17.43 0.22 8.92
CA PRO A 57 18.59 0.14 9.82
C PRO A 57 18.03 -0.15 11.23
N PRO A 58 18.63 -1.01 12.09
CA PRO A 58 20.03 -0.86 12.54
C PRO A 58 20.79 -2.16 12.90
N ALA A 59 22.06 -2.29 12.49
CA ALA A 59 23.10 -3.00 13.23
C ALA A 59 24.49 -2.77 12.61
N GLU A 60 24.91 -1.51 12.52
CA GLU A 60 26.34 -1.20 12.42
C GLU A 60 26.95 -1.37 13.82
N LYS A 61 27.33 -2.60 14.17
CA LYS A 61 28.42 -2.83 15.13
C LYS A 61 29.64 -3.17 14.29
N PRO A 62 30.58 -2.24 14.11
CA PRO A 62 31.90 -2.56 13.58
C PRO A 62 32.59 -3.52 14.55
N SER A 63 32.43 -4.82 14.29
CA SER A 63 33.48 -5.77 14.62
C SER A 63 34.52 -5.66 13.52
N GLU A 64 35.74 -5.32 13.94
CA GLU A 64 37.02 -5.50 13.23
C GLU A 64 37.66 -4.26 12.57
N GLU A 65 38.47 -3.55 13.36
CA GLU A 65 39.76 -2.95 12.95
C GLU A 65 40.63 -2.88 14.24
N LYS A 66 41.42 -3.90 14.60
CA LYS A 66 42.77 -4.21 14.10
C LYS A 66 43.64 -2.98 13.86
N LYS A 67 44.17 -2.41 14.94
CA LYS A 67 45.48 -1.75 14.95
C LYS A 67 46.12 -1.77 16.32
#